data_AF-A0A7V5FVC1-F1
#
_entry.id   AF-A0A7V5FVC1-F1
#
_cell.length_a   1.000
_cell.length_b   1.000
_cell.length_c   1.000
_cell.angle_alpha   90.00
_cell.angle_beta   90.00
_cell.angle_gamma   90.00
#
_symmetry.space_group_name_H-M   'P 1'
#
loop_
_entity.id
_entity.type
_entity.pdbx_description
1 polymer ?
#
loop_
_entity_poly.entity_id
_entity_poly.type
_entity_poly.pdbx_seq_one_letter_code
_entity_poly.pdbx_strand_id
1 'polypeptide(L)'
;MGKKERIVGTCDSGIGPEGIRFNCLPQVVKELCGMFRNGGRTCHIEPVPIPSKDGIVDLVLKLQQVLFPGYFTEMILTPENLEYHLGQKLSVLYERIALQVGSAIRHDCFRHNQSCSNCGERSYQIAEVFIDSLPAIRERLESDIEATLIGDPAAANADEVVFSYPGLFATMVYRLAHRLFELEVPIIPRIMSEY
;
A
#
# COMPACT_ATOMS: atom_id res chain seq x y z
N MET A 1 -23.41 -42.01 -5.57
CA MET A 1 -23.51 -42.55 -4.18
C MET A 1 -22.19 -42.33 -3.46
N GLY A 2 -22.01 -41.16 -2.83
CA GLY A 2 -20.80 -40.85 -2.05
C GLY A 2 -21.05 -41.14 -0.57
N LYS A 3 -20.29 -42.09 0.01
CA LYS A 3 -20.32 -42.35 1.45
C LYS A 3 -19.62 -41.18 2.16
N LYS A 4 -20.40 -40.27 2.76
CA LYS A 4 -19.88 -39.34 3.76
C LYS A 4 -19.57 -40.15 5.03
N GLU A 5 -18.29 -40.27 5.37
CA GLU A 5 -17.89 -40.74 6.68
C GLU A 5 -18.38 -39.72 7.71
N ARG A 6 -19.41 -40.10 8.50
CA ARG A 6 -19.81 -39.36 9.68
C ARG A 6 -18.82 -39.70 10.79
N ILE A 7 -18.07 -38.70 11.23
CA ILE A 7 -17.37 -38.79 12.51
C ILE A 7 -18.44 -38.76 13.59
N VAL A 8 -18.72 -39.91 14.19
CA VAL A 8 -19.63 -40.04 15.33
C VAL A 8 -18.88 -39.57 16.56
N GLY A 9 -19.20 -38.36 17.05
CA GLY A 9 -18.67 -37.84 18.30
C GLY A 9 -19.66 -38.10 19.44
N THR A 10 -19.30 -38.94 20.40
CA THR A 10 -19.89 -38.94 21.74
C THR A 10 -19.25 -37.78 22.52
N CYS A 11 -20.09 -36.90 23.09
CA CYS A 11 -19.62 -35.76 23.87
C CYS A 11 -19.21 -36.25 25.27
N ASP A 12 -18.00 -36.77 25.39
CA ASP A 12 -17.38 -37.05 26.68
C ASP A 12 -16.78 -35.75 27.22
N SER A 13 -17.41 -35.18 28.25
CA SER A 13 -16.96 -33.98 28.97
C SER A 13 -15.76 -34.24 29.89
N GLY A 14 -14.91 -35.22 29.55
CA GLY A 14 -13.74 -35.66 30.31
C GLY A 14 -12.40 -35.15 29.77
N ILE A 15 -12.38 -34.25 28.79
CA ILE A 15 -11.14 -33.64 28.30
C ILE A 15 -10.95 -32.31 29.04
N GLY A 16 -10.06 -32.31 30.04
CA GLY A 16 -9.57 -31.07 30.64
C GLY A 16 -9.06 -30.11 29.55
N PRO A 17 -9.36 -28.80 29.61
CA PRO A 17 -9.31 -27.90 28.45
C PRO A 17 -7.90 -27.61 27.90
N GLU A 18 -6.83 -28.12 28.51
CA GLU A 18 -5.47 -27.62 28.27
C GLU A 18 -4.50 -28.60 27.59
N GLY A 19 -4.82 -29.90 27.51
CA GLY A 19 -3.80 -30.92 27.15
C GLY A 19 -3.72 -31.38 25.69
N ILE A 20 -4.70 -31.03 24.83
CA ILE A 20 -4.82 -31.63 23.48
C ILE A 20 -4.82 -30.58 22.36
N ARG A 21 -5.07 -29.31 22.68
CA ARG A 21 -5.04 -28.24 21.66
C ARG A 21 -3.57 -27.89 21.40
N PHE A 22 -3.14 -27.98 20.14
CA PHE A 22 -1.84 -27.52 19.63
C PHE A 22 -0.62 -28.44 19.78
N ASN A 23 -0.76 -29.70 20.21
CA ASN A 23 0.40 -30.61 20.35
C ASN A 23 1.21 -30.84 19.06
N CYS A 24 0.60 -30.68 17.89
CA CYS A 24 1.29 -30.75 16.60
C CYS A 24 2.05 -29.46 16.21
N LEU A 25 1.70 -28.30 16.80
CA LEU A 25 2.28 -27.02 16.40
C LEU A 25 3.80 -26.96 16.58
N PRO A 26 4.41 -27.40 17.70
CA PRO A 26 5.85 -27.32 17.86
C PRO A 26 6.63 -28.07 16.78
N GLN A 27 6.10 -29.21 16.31
CA GLN A 27 6.73 -30.01 15.26
C GLN A 27 6.59 -29.33 13.89
N VAL A 28 5.38 -28.87 13.56
CA VAL A 28 5.13 -28.13 12.30
C VAL A 28 5.97 -26.85 12.23
N VAL A 29 6.09 -26.11 13.33
CA VAL A 29 6.94 -24.91 13.41
C VAL A 29 8.40 -25.25 13.15
N LYS A 30 8.93 -26.33 13.75
CA LYS A 30 10.32 -26.77 13.51
C LYS A 30 10.55 -27.13 12.05
N GLU A 31 9.61 -27.85 11.42
CA GLU A 31 9.69 -28.23 10.01
C GLU A 31 9.68 -26.99 9.11
N LEU A 32 8.72 -26.07 9.32
CA LEU A 32 8.65 -24.81 8.56
C LEU A 32 9.91 -23.96 8.74
N CYS A 33 10.40 -23.80 9.98
CA CYS A 33 11.66 -23.10 10.24
C CYS A 33 12.84 -23.75 9.52
N GLY A 34 12.89 -25.09 9.48
CA GLY A 34 13.89 -25.84 8.71
C GLY A 34 13.80 -25.53 7.22
N MET A 35 12.59 -25.52 6.66
CA MET A 35 12.35 -25.19 5.25
C MET A 35 12.80 -23.77 4.90
N PHE A 36 12.48 -22.78 5.75
CA PHE A 36 12.83 -21.38 5.49
C PHE A 36 14.33 -21.09 5.61
N ARG A 37 15.03 -21.77 6.54
CA ARG A 37 16.49 -21.65 6.68
C ARG A 37 17.26 -22.26 5.51
N ASN A 38 16.66 -23.20 4.79
CA ASN A 38 17.29 -23.89 3.66
C ASN A 38 17.23 -23.11 2.33
N GLY A 39 16.90 -21.81 2.36
CA GLY A 39 17.19 -20.89 1.24
C GLY A 39 16.18 -20.89 0.09
N GLY A 40 14.88 -20.91 0.40
CA GLY A 40 13.85 -20.67 -0.60
C GLY A 40 13.85 -19.21 -1.09
N ARG A 41 13.64 -18.98 -2.40
CA ARG A 41 13.54 -17.63 -3.02
C ARG A 41 12.37 -16.77 -2.51
N THR A 42 11.53 -17.30 -1.62
CA THR A 42 10.24 -16.74 -1.20
C THR A 42 10.23 -16.20 0.23
N CYS A 43 11.33 -16.30 0.96
CA CYS A 43 11.41 -15.85 2.35
C CYS A 43 12.35 -14.66 2.47
N HIS A 44 11.90 -13.59 3.13
CA HIS A 44 12.73 -12.46 3.50
C HIS A 44 13.00 -12.51 5.01
N ILE A 45 14.12 -13.11 5.41
CA ILE A 45 14.60 -13.21 6.80
C ILE A 45 15.97 -12.50 6.89
N GLU A 46 16.03 -11.29 6.35
CA GLU A 46 17.22 -10.45 6.28
C GLU A 46 17.09 -9.22 7.19
N PRO A 47 18.20 -8.61 7.62
CA PRO A 47 18.18 -7.44 8.51
C PRO A 47 17.73 -6.14 7.83
N VAL A 48 17.39 -6.17 6.54
CA VAL A 48 16.99 -5.00 5.75
C VAL A 48 15.47 -4.90 5.70
N PRO A 49 14.86 -3.76 6.08
CA PRO A 49 13.41 -3.58 5.99
C PRO A 49 12.97 -3.57 4.52
N ILE A 50 11.85 -4.22 4.23
CA ILE A 50 11.17 -4.15 2.94
C ILE A 50 9.98 -3.18 3.01
N PRO A 51 9.59 -2.57 1.88
CA PRO A 51 8.36 -1.78 1.82
C PRO A 51 7.15 -2.60 2.25
N SER A 52 6.27 -2.02 3.06
CA SER A 52 5.05 -2.68 3.51
C SER A 52 3.94 -2.45 2.48
N LYS A 53 3.33 -3.53 1.97
CA LYS A 53 2.17 -3.43 1.07
C LYS A 53 1.06 -2.60 1.72
N ASP A 54 0.70 -2.90 2.97
CA ASP A 54 -0.35 -2.17 3.69
C ASP A 54 0.04 -0.70 3.91
N GLY A 55 1.33 -0.43 4.16
CA GLY A 55 1.84 0.94 4.27
C GLY A 55 1.73 1.72 2.95
N ILE A 56 1.99 1.09 1.82
CA ILE A 56 1.85 1.70 0.49
C ILE A 56 0.39 1.92 0.12
N VAL A 57 -0.49 0.98 0.47
CA VAL A 57 -1.94 1.13 0.28
C VAL A 57 -2.47 2.30 1.13
N ASP A 58 -2.06 2.41 2.40
CA ASP A 58 -2.39 3.56 3.25
C ASP A 58 -1.88 4.90 2.66
N LEU A 59 -0.69 4.90 2.04
CA LEU A 59 -0.18 6.07 1.34
C LEU A 59 -1.07 6.46 0.15
N VAL A 60 -1.49 5.51 -0.68
CA VAL A 60 -2.40 5.76 -1.81
C VAL A 60 -3.69 6.42 -1.33
N LEU A 61 -4.32 5.89 -0.28
CA LEU A 61 -5.57 6.43 0.27
C LEU A 61 -5.39 7.82 0.88
N LYS A 62 -4.24 8.09 1.50
CA LYS A 62 -3.93 9.43 2.03
C LYS A 62 -3.61 10.44 0.93
N LEU A 63 -2.93 10.01 -0.14
CA LEU A 63 -2.71 10.84 -1.32
C LEU A 63 -4.04 11.17 -2.00
N GLN A 64 -4.99 10.23 -2.05
CA GLN A 64 -6.35 10.49 -2.51
C GLN A 64 -7.04 11.60 -1.70
N GLN A 65 -6.91 11.59 -0.37
CA GLN A 65 -7.46 12.65 0.49
C GLN A 65 -6.83 14.02 0.23
N VAL A 66 -5.55 14.06 -0.14
CA VAL A 66 -4.83 15.32 -0.46
C VAL A 66 -5.20 15.82 -1.85
N LEU A 67 -5.33 14.93 -2.83
CA LEU A 67 -5.70 15.29 -4.20
C LEU A 67 -7.19 15.67 -4.30
N PHE A 68 -8.04 15.04 -3.51
CA PHE A 68 -9.49 15.29 -3.48
C PHE A 68 -9.94 15.68 -2.08
N PRO A 69 -9.52 16.86 -1.57
CA PRO A 69 -9.88 17.31 -0.24
C PRO A 69 -11.41 17.48 -0.15
N GLY A 70 -12.00 17.01 0.95
CA GLY A 70 -13.45 17.09 1.20
C GLY A 70 -14.23 15.86 0.75
N TYR A 71 -13.74 15.06 -0.21
CA TYR A 71 -14.41 13.83 -0.65
C TYR A 71 -14.17 12.67 0.31
N PHE A 72 -12.92 12.47 0.72
CA PHE A 72 -12.51 11.29 1.49
C PHE A 72 -12.10 11.60 2.93
N THR A 73 -12.58 12.73 3.46
CA THR A 73 -12.24 13.25 4.79
C THR A 73 -13.48 13.40 5.66
N GLU A 74 -13.40 12.96 6.92
CA GLU A 74 -14.49 13.14 7.89
C GLU A 74 -14.64 14.60 8.38
N MET A 75 -13.54 15.37 8.32
CA MET A 75 -13.53 16.78 8.69
C MET A 75 -14.18 17.63 7.59
N ILE A 76 -15.05 18.56 7.98
CA ILE A 76 -15.57 19.60 7.08
C ILE A 76 -14.43 20.58 6.79
N LEU A 77 -14.02 20.63 5.53
CA LEU A 77 -13.02 21.58 5.07
C LEU A 77 -13.67 22.89 4.64
N THR A 78 -13.04 23.99 5.04
CA THR A 78 -13.41 25.35 4.66
C THR A 78 -12.17 26.06 4.13
N PRO A 79 -12.31 27.15 3.36
CA PRO A 79 -11.16 27.90 2.87
C PRO A 79 -10.19 28.32 3.98
N GLU A 80 -10.70 28.58 5.19
CA GLU A 80 -9.90 29.02 6.34
C GLU A 80 -9.07 27.90 6.99
N ASN A 81 -9.52 26.64 6.89
CA ASN A 81 -8.82 25.50 7.51
C ASN A 81 -8.04 24.63 6.51
N LEU A 82 -8.28 24.82 5.21
CA LEU A 82 -7.74 23.99 4.13
C LEU A 82 -6.21 23.99 4.12
N GLU A 83 -5.59 25.16 4.23
CA GLU A 83 -4.12 25.29 4.18
C GLU A 83 -3.45 24.52 5.33
N TYR A 84 -3.96 24.69 6.56
CA TYR A 84 -3.46 23.97 7.73
C TYR A 84 -3.66 22.46 7.60
N HIS A 85 -4.84 22.04 7.11
CA HIS A 85 -5.14 20.63 6.91
C HIS A 85 -4.18 19.97 5.91
N LEU A 86 -4.01 20.59 4.74
CA LEU A 86 -3.12 20.10 3.69
C LEU A 86 -1.66 20.11 4.16
N GLY A 87 -1.21 21.19 4.82
CA GLY A 87 0.15 21.28 5.35
C GLY A 87 0.47 20.16 6.35
N GLN A 88 -0.45 19.86 7.27
CA GLN A 88 -0.29 18.76 8.22
C GLN A 88 -0.27 17.39 7.51
N LYS A 89 -1.21 17.15 6.59
CA LYS A 89 -1.29 15.88 5.84
C LYS A 89 -0.04 15.63 5.00
N LEU A 90 0.42 16.65 4.27
CA LEU A 90 1.60 16.57 3.41
C LEU A 90 2.88 16.36 4.23
N SER A 91 3.03 17.03 5.38
CA SER A 91 4.20 16.83 6.25
C SER A 91 4.32 15.38 6.74
N VAL A 92 3.19 14.77 7.13
CA VAL A 92 3.17 13.36 7.56
C VAL A 92 3.39 12.41 6.37
N LEU A 93 2.82 12.73 5.20
CA LEU A 93 2.99 11.94 3.99
C LEU A 93 4.44 11.94 3.51
N TYR A 94 5.11 13.10 3.51
CA TYR A 94 6.50 13.24 3.13
C TYR A 94 7.41 12.26 3.88
N GLU A 95 7.34 12.25 5.21
CA GLU A 95 8.13 11.33 6.05
C GLU A 95 7.80 9.86 5.75
N ARG A 96 6.51 9.52 5.59
CA ARG A 96 6.10 8.13 5.30
C ARG A 96 6.57 7.67 3.92
N ILE A 97 6.51 8.53 2.91
CA ILE A 97 6.98 8.24 1.56
C ILE A 97 8.50 8.02 1.60
N ALA A 98 9.26 8.91 2.24
CA ALA A 98 10.70 8.77 2.39
C ALA A 98 11.08 7.43 3.07
N LEU A 99 10.36 7.02 4.12
CA LEU A 99 10.59 5.74 4.79
C LEU A 99 10.31 4.52 3.89
N GLN A 100 9.20 4.52 3.14
CA GLN A 100 8.88 3.42 2.22
C GLN A 100 9.88 3.37 1.06
N VAL A 101 10.18 4.51 0.45
CA VAL A 101 11.18 4.64 -0.63
C VAL A 101 12.56 4.19 -0.14
N GLY A 102 12.97 4.62 1.05
CA GLY A 102 14.25 4.21 1.64
C GLY A 102 14.34 2.71 1.90
N SER A 103 13.23 2.08 2.34
CA SER A 103 13.16 0.63 2.49
C SER A 103 13.25 -0.08 1.13
N ALA A 104 12.60 0.46 0.10
CA ALA A 104 12.64 -0.09 -1.25
C ALA A 104 14.06 -0.04 -1.85
N ILE A 105 14.72 1.12 -1.77
CA ILE A 105 16.08 1.33 -2.28
C ILE A 105 17.07 0.43 -1.54
N ARG A 106 17.00 0.37 -0.19
CA ARG A 106 17.92 -0.47 0.59
C ARG A 106 17.75 -1.94 0.28
N HIS A 107 16.51 -2.41 0.15
CA HIS A 107 16.22 -3.78 -0.25
C HIS A 107 16.77 -4.09 -1.66
N ASP A 108 16.61 -3.16 -2.61
CA ASP A 108 17.14 -3.30 -3.96
C ASP A 108 18.68 -3.35 -3.98
N CYS A 109 19.35 -2.43 -3.28
CA CYS A 109 20.81 -2.45 -3.13
C CYS A 109 21.30 -3.77 -2.52
N PHE A 110 20.61 -4.27 -1.48
CA PHE A 110 20.95 -5.53 -0.84
C PHE A 110 20.80 -6.71 -1.82
N ARG A 111 19.68 -6.79 -2.56
CA ARG A 111 19.45 -7.87 -3.55
C ARG A 111 20.48 -7.87 -4.68
N HIS A 112 20.95 -6.70 -5.09
CA HIS A 112 21.91 -6.55 -6.19
C HIS A 112 23.37 -6.44 -5.70
N ASN A 113 23.62 -6.68 -4.41
CA ASN A 113 24.95 -6.58 -3.77
C ASN A 113 25.68 -5.25 -4.06
N GLN A 114 24.90 -4.16 -4.09
CA GLN A 114 25.39 -2.79 -4.29
C GLN A 114 25.74 -2.15 -2.95
N SER A 115 26.71 -1.24 -2.96
CA SER A 115 27.02 -0.42 -1.78
C SER A 115 25.87 0.55 -1.49
N CYS A 116 25.19 0.37 -0.35
CA CYS A 116 24.17 1.32 0.10
C CYS A 116 24.85 2.54 0.74
N SER A 117 25.25 3.47 -0.11
CA SER A 117 25.72 4.81 0.29
C SER A 117 24.61 5.81 0.03
N ASN A 118 24.33 6.68 1.00
CA ASN A 118 23.36 7.78 0.90
C ASN A 118 21.90 7.37 0.58
N CYS A 119 21.52 6.10 0.77
CA CYS A 119 20.14 5.62 0.53
C CYS A 119 19.08 6.44 1.29
N GLY A 120 19.41 6.94 2.49
CA GLY A 120 18.53 7.80 3.28
C GLY A 120 18.33 9.18 2.65
N GLU A 121 19.42 9.86 2.30
CA GLU A 121 19.36 11.16 1.63
C GLU A 121 18.61 11.09 0.29
N ARG A 122 18.93 10.07 -0.53
CA ARG A 122 18.23 9.81 -1.79
C ARG A 122 16.73 9.61 -1.58
N SER A 123 16.32 8.91 -0.51
CA SER A 123 14.90 8.69 -0.24
C SER A 123 14.14 9.98 0.10
N TYR A 124 14.78 10.91 0.81
CA TYR A 124 14.19 12.22 1.11
C TYR A 124 14.12 13.11 -0.13
N GLN A 125 15.17 13.14 -0.95
CA GLN A 125 15.17 13.87 -2.24
C GLN A 125 14.07 13.36 -3.18
N ILE A 126 13.87 12.04 -3.26
CA ILE A 126 12.79 11.46 -4.07
C ILE A 126 11.42 11.84 -3.49
N ALA A 127 11.26 11.80 -2.17
CA ALA A 127 10.01 12.19 -1.52
C ALA A 127 9.67 13.66 -1.77
N GLU A 128 10.65 14.56 -1.71
CA GLU A 128 10.52 15.98 -2.04
C GLU A 128 10.03 16.17 -3.48
N VAL A 129 10.76 15.62 -4.45
CA VAL A 129 10.40 15.72 -5.89
C VAL A 129 9.04 15.09 -6.19
N PHE A 130 8.65 14.05 -5.46
CA PHE A 130 7.33 13.43 -5.59
C PHE A 130 6.22 14.33 -5.03
N ILE A 131 6.38 14.89 -3.83
CA ILE A 131 5.40 15.81 -3.24
C ILE A 131 5.23 17.07 -4.11
N ASP A 132 6.33 17.63 -4.62
CA ASP A 132 6.33 18.80 -5.52
C ASP A 132 5.57 18.54 -6.83
N SER A 133 5.44 17.27 -7.24
CA SER A 133 4.71 16.89 -8.45
C SER A 133 3.19 16.76 -8.25
N LEU A 134 2.70 16.75 -7.01
CA LEU A 134 1.28 16.53 -6.73
C LEU A 134 0.35 17.58 -7.38
N PRO A 135 0.67 18.88 -7.44
CA PRO A 135 -0.18 19.85 -8.15
C PRO A 135 -0.34 19.53 -9.64
N ALA A 136 0.74 19.11 -10.32
CA ALA A 136 0.67 18.73 -11.74
C ALA A 136 -0.08 17.41 -11.96
N ILE A 137 -0.02 16.47 -11.00
CA ILE A 137 -0.84 15.25 -11.03
C ILE A 137 -2.31 15.62 -10.83
N ARG A 138 -2.60 16.53 -9.91
CA ARG A 138 -3.96 17.03 -9.63
C ARG A 138 -4.62 17.67 -10.84
N GLU A 139 -3.87 18.49 -11.58
CA GLU A 139 -4.34 19.12 -12.82
C GLU A 139 -4.68 18.08 -13.89
N ARG A 140 -3.83 17.06 -14.07
CA ARG A 140 -4.12 15.97 -15.02
C ARG A 140 -5.36 15.16 -14.62
N LEU A 141 -5.59 14.98 -13.32
CA LEU A 141 -6.78 14.30 -12.81
C LEU A 141 -8.07 15.10 -13.06
N GLU A 142 -8.03 16.44 -13.08
CA GLU A 142 -9.19 17.23 -13.54
C GLU A 142 -9.55 16.90 -14.98
N SER A 143 -8.56 16.83 -15.87
CA SER A 143 -8.80 16.45 -17.27
C SER A 143 -9.33 15.03 -17.41
N ASP A 144 -8.92 14.09 -16.55
CA ASP A 144 -9.45 12.73 -16.54
C ASP A 144 -10.92 12.69 -16.10
N ILE A 145 -11.29 13.52 -15.12
CA ILE A 145 -12.69 13.66 -14.67
C ILE A 145 -13.54 14.23 -15.80
N GLU A 146 -13.09 15.30 -16.44
CA GLU A 146 -13.79 15.92 -17.57
C GLU A 146 -13.95 14.92 -18.73
N ALA A 147 -12.89 14.19 -19.08
CA ALA A 147 -12.95 13.16 -20.11
C ALA A 147 -13.93 12.03 -19.75
N THR A 148 -14.01 11.66 -18.47
CA THR A 148 -14.96 10.64 -18.00
C THR A 148 -16.40 11.14 -18.14
N LEU A 149 -16.69 12.39 -17.76
CA LEU A 149 -18.01 13.00 -17.90
C LEU A 149 -18.47 13.12 -19.35
N ILE A 150 -17.55 13.46 -20.26
CA ILE A 150 -17.83 13.51 -21.69
C ILE A 150 -18.03 12.09 -22.27
N GLY A 151 -17.24 11.13 -21.78
CA GLY A 151 -17.22 9.76 -22.28
C GLY A 151 -18.38 8.89 -21.79
N ASP A 152 -18.97 9.22 -20.66
CA ASP A 152 -20.08 8.46 -20.07
C ASP A 152 -21.35 9.33 -19.92
N PRO A 153 -22.32 9.22 -20.84
CA PRO A 153 -23.60 9.93 -20.74
C PRO A 153 -24.43 9.59 -19.49
N ALA A 154 -24.09 8.50 -18.76
CA ALA A 154 -24.77 8.13 -17.52
C ALA A 154 -24.19 8.81 -16.28
N ALA A 155 -22.99 9.42 -16.37
CA ALA A 155 -22.39 10.15 -15.27
C ALA A 155 -23.17 11.45 -15.01
N ALA A 156 -23.71 11.62 -13.80
CA ALA A 156 -24.54 12.77 -13.49
C ALA A 156 -23.73 14.05 -13.26
N ASN A 157 -22.56 13.94 -12.61
CA ASN A 157 -21.67 15.06 -12.29
C ASN A 157 -20.27 14.59 -11.86
N ALA A 158 -19.35 15.53 -11.70
CA ALA A 158 -17.97 15.27 -11.28
C ALA A 158 -17.88 14.60 -9.90
N ASP A 159 -18.78 14.91 -8.97
CA ASP A 159 -18.76 14.33 -7.62
C ASP A 159 -18.98 12.82 -7.68
N GLU A 160 -19.95 12.38 -8.49
CA GLU A 160 -20.22 10.96 -8.72
C GLU A 160 -18.98 10.24 -9.28
N VAL A 161 -18.29 10.87 -10.22
CA VAL A 161 -17.06 10.34 -10.83
C VAL A 161 -15.96 10.22 -9.78
N VAL A 162 -15.72 11.25 -8.98
CA VAL A 162 -14.71 11.24 -7.92
C VAL A 162 -15.02 10.17 -6.87
N PHE A 163 -16.27 10.05 -6.43
CA PHE A 163 -16.66 9.14 -5.36
C PHE A 163 -16.68 7.67 -5.77
N SER A 164 -17.16 7.37 -6.98
CA SER A 164 -17.68 6.03 -7.27
C SER A 164 -17.04 5.36 -8.48
N TYR A 165 -16.30 6.09 -9.34
CA TYR A 165 -15.80 5.51 -10.58
C TYR A 165 -14.47 4.78 -10.32
N PRO A 166 -14.43 3.44 -10.44
CA PRO A 166 -13.20 2.68 -10.21
C PRO A 166 -12.11 3.01 -11.24
N GLY A 167 -12.50 3.43 -12.45
CA GLY A 167 -11.57 3.85 -13.51
C GLY A 167 -10.79 5.11 -13.14
N LEU A 168 -11.42 6.10 -12.52
CA LEU A 168 -10.72 7.29 -12.05
C LEU A 168 -9.75 6.93 -10.92
N PHE A 169 -10.20 6.11 -9.96
CA PHE A 169 -9.32 5.63 -8.89
C PHE A 169 -8.07 4.92 -9.45
N ALA A 170 -8.25 3.97 -10.36
CA ALA A 170 -7.15 3.28 -11.02
C ALA A 170 -6.20 4.25 -11.76
N THR A 171 -6.75 5.26 -12.43
CA THR A 171 -5.97 6.30 -13.13
C THR A 171 -5.15 7.15 -12.16
N MET A 172 -5.73 7.55 -11.03
CA MET A 172 -5.01 8.25 -9.96
C MET A 172 -3.85 7.42 -9.43
N VAL A 173 -4.10 6.15 -9.09
CA VAL A 173 -3.07 5.24 -8.58
C VAL A 173 -1.96 5.06 -9.62
N TYR A 174 -2.32 4.87 -10.89
CA TYR A 174 -1.35 4.79 -11.98
C TYR A 174 -0.49 6.04 -12.10
N ARG A 175 -1.07 7.25 -12.08
CA ARG A 175 -0.31 8.51 -12.21
C ARG A 175 0.69 8.69 -11.07
N LEU A 176 0.28 8.38 -9.83
CA LEU A 176 1.16 8.42 -8.67
C LEU A 176 2.28 7.37 -8.77
N ALA A 177 1.93 6.14 -9.13
CA ALA A 177 2.89 5.05 -9.32
C ALA A 177 3.89 5.37 -10.44
N HIS A 178 3.40 5.88 -11.57
CA HIS A 178 4.21 6.25 -12.73
C HIS A 178 5.23 7.33 -12.36
N ARG A 179 4.84 8.31 -11.54
CA ARG A 179 5.79 9.33 -11.08
C ARG A 179 6.92 8.74 -10.24
N LEU A 180 6.62 7.81 -9.34
CA LEU A 180 7.66 7.10 -8.59
C LEU A 180 8.52 6.19 -9.49
N PHE A 181 7.93 5.63 -10.55
CA PHE A 181 8.66 4.87 -11.56
C PHE A 181 9.66 5.76 -12.34
N GLU A 182 9.25 6.96 -12.76
CA GLU A 182 10.16 7.94 -13.39
C GLU A 182 11.32 8.36 -12.48
N LEU A 183 11.10 8.35 -11.16
CA LEU A 183 12.13 8.61 -10.14
C LEU A 183 12.97 7.37 -9.79
N GLU A 184 12.83 6.30 -10.58
CA GLU A 184 13.55 5.02 -10.42
C GLU A 184 13.33 4.35 -9.06
N VAL A 185 12.15 4.51 -8.47
CA VAL A 185 11.82 3.84 -7.20
C VAL A 185 11.50 2.36 -7.46
N PRO A 186 12.23 1.42 -6.84
CA PRO A 186 12.00 -0.01 -7.06
C PRO A 186 10.73 -0.48 -6.33
N ILE A 187 10.05 -1.47 -6.89
CA ILE A 187 8.93 -2.25 -6.31
C ILE A 187 7.65 -1.45 -5.98
N ILE A 188 7.74 -0.29 -5.34
CA ILE A 188 6.59 0.53 -4.89
C ILE A 188 5.63 0.85 -6.03
N PRO A 189 6.07 1.33 -7.22
CA PRO A 189 5.16 1.57 -8.33
C PRO A 189 4.31 0.35 -8.69
N ARG A 190 4.90 -0.85 -8.65
CA ARG A 190 4.19 -2.08 -8.97
C ARG A 190 3.21 -2.48 -7.86
N ILE A 191 3.59 -2.30 -6.59
CA ILE A 191 2.68 -2.53 -5.46
C ILE A 191 1.45 -1.61 -5.58
N MET A 192 1.66 -0.34 -5.94
CA MET A 192 0.57 0.61 -6.13
C MET A 192 -0.34 0.19 -7.28
N SER A 193 0.19 -0.13 -8.46
CA SER A 193 -0.64 -0.47 -9.64
C SER A 193 -1.39 -1.79 -9.53
N GLU A 194 -1.00 -2.69 -8.61
CA GLU A 194 -1.62 -4.00 -8.36
C GLU A 194 -2.56 -4.00 -7.14
N TYR A 195 -2.76 -2.85 -6.51
CA TYR A 195 -3.74 -2.64 -5.45
C TYR A 195 -5.12 -2.38 -6.05
#